data_AF-A0A1C0B7I2-F1
#
_entry.id   AF-A0A1C0B7I2-F1
#
_cell.length_a   1.000
_cell.length_b   1.000
_cell.length_c   1.000
_cell.angle_alpha   90.00
_cell.angle_beta   90.00
_cell.angle_gamma   90.00
#
_symmetry.space_group_name_H-M   'P 1'
#
loop_
_entity.id
_entity.type
_entity.pdbx_description
1 polymer ?
#
loop_
_entity_poly.entity_id
_entity_poly.type
_entity_poly.pdbx_seq_one_letter_code
_entity_poly.pdbx_strand_id
1 'polypeptide(L)'
;MSLTEKEAEEKIRAIIPSEIKAPIVEVIKREPLSRLEHQAIFAIIFKHTKENSLLMVEAVKKLSINEPKFIFSGSEVDEKFDMENSAVFITATIK
;
A
#
# COMPACT_ATOMS: atom_id res chain seq x y z
N MET A 1 20.88 4.05 0.47
CA MET A 1 20.12 4.20 1.73
C MET A 1 19.20 3.00 1.88
N SER A 2 19.28 2.33 3.02
CA SER A 2 18.31 1.31 3.45
C SER A 2 16.93 1.96 3.58
N LEU A 3 15.86 1.25 3.25
CA LEU A 3 14.49 1.76 3.41
C LEU A 3 13.93 1.16 4.69
N THR A 4 13.53 2.00 5.64
CA THR A 4 12.87 1.57 6.88
C THR A 4 11.34 1.47 6.69
N GLU A 5 10.64 0.76 7.59
CA GLU A 5 9.17 0.69 7.53
C GLU A 5 8.51 2.06 7.64
N LYS A 6 9.07 2.95 8.48
CA LYS A 6 8.55 4.30 8.67
C LYS A 6 8.68 5.15 7.41
N GLU A 7 9.85 5.13 6.76
CA GLU A 7 10.06 5.83 5.49
C GLU A 7 9.16 5.25 4.39
N ALA A 8 8.95 3.93 4.39
CA ALA A 8 8.03 3.29 3.46
C ALA A 8 6.59 3.77 3.69
N GLU A 9 6.13 3.82 4.94
CA GLU A 9 4.80 4.32 5.30
C GLU A 9 4.62 5.79 4.90
N GLU A 10 5.61 6.65 5.17
CA GLU A 10 5.58 8.06 4.79
C GLU A 10 5.47 8.25 3.26
N LYS A 11 6.23 7.46 2.49
CA LYS A 11 6.17 7.47 1.02
C LYS A 11 4.82 6.97 0.50
N ILE A 12 4.29 5.91 1.10
CA ILE A 12 2.95 5.39 0.74
C ILE A 12 1.89 6.44 1.05
N ARG A 13 1.93 7.08 2.23
CA ARG A 13 0.99 8.14 2.59
C ARG A 13 1.07 9.34 1.65
N ALA A 14 2.27 9.69 1.18
CA ALA A 14 2.48 10.81 0.26
C ALA A 14 1.89 10.59 -1.14
N ILE A 15 1.70 9.34 -1.58
CA ILE A 15 1.09 9.04 -2.89
C ILE A 15 -0.43 8.92 -2.82
N ILE A 16 -1.03 8.89 -1.63
CA ILE A 16 -2.48 8.75 -1.50
C ILE A 16 -3.16 10.01 -2.04
N PRO A 17 -4.06 9.89 -3.04
CA PRO A 17 -4.82 11.01 -3.57
C PRO A 17 -5.57 11.76 -2.47
N SER A 18 -5.52 13.09 -2.51
CA SER A 18 -6.16 13.98 -1.52
C SER A 18 -7.68 13.84 -1.43
N GLU A 19 -8.29 13.32 -2.49
CA GLU A 19 -9.71 13.04 -2.67
C GLU A 19 -10.15 11.89 -1.76
N ILE A 20 -9.23 10.99 -1.41
CA ILE A 20 -9.50 9.83 -0.57
C ILE A 20 -9.40 10.25 0.88
N LYS A 21 -10.56 10.37 1.53
CA LYS A 21 -10.66 10.80 2.93
C LYS A 21 -10.38 9.64 3.88
N ALA A 22 -9.62 9.95 4.94
CA ALA A 22 -9.30 9.04 6.04
C ALA A 22 -8.77 7.65 5.61
N PRO A 23 -7.76 7.58 4.72
CA PRO A 23 -7.14 6.31 4.39
C PRO A 23 -6.36 5.79 5.61
N ILE A 24 -6.44 4.49 5.83
CA ILE A 24 -5.64 3.79 6.85
C ILE A 24 -4.52 3.07 6.11
N VAL A 25 -3.29 3.23 6.59
CA VAL A 25 -2.12 2.49 6.09
C VAL A 25 -1.64 1.61 7.23
N GLU A 26 -1.59 0.29 6.99
CA GLU A 26 -1.21 -0.68 8.02
C GLU A 26 -0.29 -1.75 7.45
N VAL A 27 0.69 -2.21 8.23
CA VAL A 27 1.54 -3.35 7.87
C VAL A 27 0.84 -4.64 8.27
N ILE A 28 0.37 -5.40 7.30
CA ILE A 28 -0.41 -6.63 7.54
C ILE A 28 0.46 -7.88 7.61
N LYS A 29 1.66 -7.85 7.03
CA LYS A 29 2.55 -9.01 7.00
C LYS A 29 4.01 -8.59 6.84
N ARG A 30 4.90 -9.35 7.48
CA ARG A 30 6.36 -9.23 7.36
C ARG A 30 6.94 -10.59 6.98
N GLU A 31 7.64 -10.68 5.87
CA GLU A 31 8.28 -11.91 5.40
C GLU A 31 9.79 -11.73 5.33
N PRO A 32 10.57 -12.54 6.06
CA PRO A 32 12.03 -12.41 6.05
C PRO A 32 12.59 -12.78 4.66
N LEU A 33 13.48 -11.95 4.13
CA LEU A 33 14.25 -12.25 2.91
C LEU A 33 15.68 -12.70 3.24
N SER A 34 16.29 -12.05 4.23
CA SER A 34 17.64 -12.36 4.69
C SER A 34 17.80 -12.03 6.18
N ARG A 35 19.02 -12.14 6.72
CA ARG A 35 19.32 -11.75 8.11
C ARG A 35 19.07 -10.26 8.40
N LEU A 36 19.11 -9.42 7.38
CA LEU A 36 19.04 -7.95 7.51
C LEU A 36 17.91 -7.34 6.69
N GLU A 37 17.12 -8.14 5.96
CA GLU A 37 16.10 -7.63 5.04
C GLU A 37 14.81 -8.44 5.16
N HIS A 38 13.68 -7.76 5.06
CA HIS A 38 12.36 -8.37 5.02
C HIS A 38 11.45 -7.62 4.05
N GLN A 39 10.45 -8.33 3.53
CA GLN A 39 9.34 -7.72 2.82
C GLN A 39 8.27 -7.34 3.83
N ALA A 40 7.89 -6.06 3.84
CA ALA A 40 6.73 -5.58 4.56
C ALA A 40 5.58 -5.37 3.58
N ILE A 41 4.44 -6.00 3.82
CA ILE A 41 3.23 -5.82 3.04
C ILE A 41 2.35 -4.79 3.76
N PHE A 42 2.12 -3.67 3.10
CA PHE A 42 1.24 -2.61 3.57
C PHE A 42 -0.13 -2.74 2.89
N ALA A 43 -1.19 -2.63 3.68
CA ALA A 43 -2.55 -2.45 3.20
C ALA A 43 -2.93 -0.98 3.32
N ILE A 44 -3.44 -0.42 2.23
CA ILE A 44 -4.04 0.91 2.18
C ILE A 44 -5.54 0.71 2.13
N ILE A 45 -6.22 0.94 3.26
CA ILE A 45 -7.66 0.74 3.43
C ILE A 45 -8.35 2.09 3.25
N PHE A 46 -9.36 2.15 2.40
CA PHE A 46 -10.10 3.37 2.10
C PHE A 46 -11.55 3.04 1.75
N LYS A 47 -12.42 4.05 1.87
CA LYS A 47 -13.83 3.93 1.49
C LYS A 47 -13.97 3.53 0.01
N HIS A 48 -14.65 2.43 -0.24
CA HIS A 48 -14.85 1.90 -1.57
C HIS A 48 -15.74 2.82 -2.40
N THR A 49 -15.19 3.28 -3.51
CA THR A 49 -15.94 3.78 -4.68
C THR A 49 -15.13 3.38 -5.91
N LYS A 50 -15.78 3.21 -7.05
CA LYS A 50 -15.06 2.89 -8.31
C LYS A 50 -13.97 3.92 -8.61
N GLU A 51 -14.26 5.19 -8.37
CA GLU A 51 -13.31 6.30 -8.57
C GLU A 51 -12.12 6.20 -7.62
N ASN A 52 -12.35 6.03 -6.31
CA ASN A 52 -11.28 5.91 -5.32
C ASN A 52 -10.39 4.68 -5.58
N SER A 53 -11.00 3.55 -5.94
CA SER A 53 -10.27 2.32 -6.23
C SER A 53 -9.36 2.50 -7.45
N LEU A 54 -9.84 3.14 -8.52
CA LEU A 54 -9.03 3.42 -9.70
C LEU A 54 -7.89 4.39 -9.38
N LEU A 55 -8.19 5.49 -8.68
CA LEU A 55 -7.19 6.49 -8.28
C LEU A 55 -6.10 5.88 -7.39
N MET A 56 -6.47 5.05 -6.42
CA MET A 56 -5.52 4.42 -5.51
C MET A 56 -4.64 3.40 -6.24
N VAL A 57 -5.23 2.55 -7.10
CA VAL A 57 -4.47 1.59 -7.89
C VAL A 57 -3.49 2.29 -8.82
N GLU A 58 -3.90 3.39 -9.45
CA GLU A 58 -3.02 4.18 -10.32
C GLU A 58 -1.86 4.81 -9.53
N ALA A 59 -2.16 5.41 -8.37
CA ALA A 59 -1.15 6.03 -7.52
C ALA A 59 -0.10 5.01 -7.03
N VAL A 60 -0.55 3.85 -6.57
CA VAL A 60 0.35 2.77 -6.09
C VAL A 60 1.16 2.16 -7.24
N LYS A 61 0.56 1.99 -8.42
CA LYS A 61 1.30 1.54 -9.61
C LYS A 61 2.38 2.54 -10.02
N LYS A 62 2.06 3.83 -10.02
CA LYS A 62 3.04 4.90 -10.27
C LYS A 62 4.20 4.86 -9.27
N LEU A 63 3.91 4.66 -7.99
CA LEU A 63 4.95 4.47 -6.96
C LEU A 63 5.84 3.26 -7.29
N SER A 64 5.24 2.13 -7.65
CA SER A 64 6.00 0.89 -7.97
C SER A 64 6.88 1.04 -9.21
N ILE A 65 6.45 1.84 -10.19
CA ILE A 65 7.23 2.13 -11.41
C ILE A 65 8.41 3.07 -11.08
N ASN A 66 8.18 4.07 -10.22
CA ASN A 66 9.19 5.07 -9.88
C ASN A 66 10.19 4.59 -8.83
N GLU A 67 9.76 3.70 -7.94
CA GLU A 67 10.57 3.18 -6.83
C GLU A 67 10.59 1.65 -6.82
N PRO A 68 11.65 1.01 -7.36
CA PRO A 68 11.74 -0.45 -7.51
C PRO A 68 11.67 -1.25 -6.19
N LYS A 69 11.80 -0.58 -5.05
CA LYS A 69 11.67 -1.21 -3.73
C LYS A 69 10.22 -1.47 -3.35
N PHE A 70 9.27 -0.84 -4.03
CA PHE A 70 7.84 -0.99 -3.84
C PHE A 70 7.24 -1.78 -4.99
N ILE A 71 6.41 -2.76 -4.67
CA ILE A 71 5.76 -3.63 -5.65
C ILE A 71 4.27 -3.62 -5.33
N PHE A 72 3.44 -3.32 -6.33
CA PHE A 72 2.00 -3.50 -6.24
C PHE A 72 1.66 -4.99 -6.15
N SER A 73 0.97 -5.37 -5.07
CA SER A 73 0.72 -6.77 -4.73
C SER A 73 -0.74 -7.19 -4.96
N GLY A 74 -1.62 -6.24 -5.28
CA GLY A 74 -3.02 -6.51 -5.59
C GLY A 74 -3.96 -5.50 -4.95
N SER A 75 -5.26 -5.71 -5.17
CA SER A 75 -6.34 -4.97 -4.54
C SER A 75 -7.48 -5.92 -4.20
N GLU A 76 -8.10 -5.72 -3.04
CA GLU A 76 -9.22 -6.49 -2.56
C GLU A 76 -10.35 -5.55 -2.14
N VAL A 77 -11.58 -5.94 -2.41
CA VAL A 77 -12.79 -5.27 -1.91
C VAL A 77 -13.31 -6.14 -0.79
N ASP A 78 -13.73 -5.55 0.32
CA ASP A 78 -14.34 -6.32 1.39
C ASP A 78 -15.70 -6.88 0.94
N GLU A 79 -15.67 -8.08 0.37
CA GLU A 79 -16.88 -8.80 -0.07
C GLU A 79 -17.68 -9.35 1.12
N LYS A 80 -17.11 -9.35 2.34
CA LYS A 80 -17.74 -9.88 3.54
C LYS A 80 -18.54 -8.83 4.32
N PHE A 81 -18.31 -7.54 4.08
CA PHE A 81 -18.97 -6.42 4.77
C PHE A 81 -19.36 -5.31 3.77
N ASP A 82 -20.52 -5.47 3.12
CA ASP A 82 -21.27 -4.46 2.34
C ASP A 82 -20.49 -3.61 1.31
N MET A 83 -19.29 -4.05 0.88
CA MET A 83 -18.40 -3.28 0.01
C MET A 83 -18.07 -1.88 0.55
N GLU A 84 -18.00 -1.69 1.88
CA GLU A 84 -17.77 -0.34 2.42
C GLU A 84 -16.35 0.16 2.19
N ASN A 85 -15.38 -0.76 2.19
CA ASN A 85 -13.96 -0.45 2.08
C ASN A 85 -13.26 -1.30 1.02
N SER A 86 -12.19 -0.73 0.47
CA SER A 86 -11.23 -1.42 -0.39
C SER A 86 -9.85 -1.35 0.24
N ALA A 87 -9.07 -2.40 0.02
CA ALA A 87 -7.67 -2.47 0.36
C ALA A 87 -6.83 -2.54 -0.92
N VAL A 88 -5.77 -1.73 -0.99
CA VAL A 88 -4.71 -1.90 -1.97
C VAL A 88 -3.45 -2.34 -1.25
N PHE A 89 -2.80 -3.37 -1.75
CA PHE A 89 -1.62 -3.95 -1.14
C PHE A 89 -0.35 -3.53 -1.88
N ILE A 90 0.65 -3.11 -1.11
CA ILE A 90 1.97 -2.75 -1.61
C ILE A 90 3.03 -3.44 -0.76
N THR A 91 3.92 -4.18 -1.42
CA THR A 91 5.07 -4.82 -0.76
C THR A 91 6.27 -3.90 -0.88
N ALA A 92 6.93 -3.60 0.24
CA ALA A 92 8.19 -2.88 0.27
C ALA A 92 9.33 -3.79 0.75
N THR A 93 10.49 -3.71 0.13
CA THR A 93 11.71 -4.37 0.63
C THR A 93 12.40 -3.46 1.64
N ILE A 94 12.39 -3.88 2.90
CA ILE A 94 12.89 -3.15 4.07
C ILE A 94 14.24 -3.72 4.50
N LYS A 95 15.12 -2.84 4.98
CA LYS A 95 16.46 -3.17 5.46
C LYS A 95 16.80 -2.44 6.75
#